data_AF-A0A9D8JX96-F1
#
_entry.id   AF-A0A9D8JX96-F1
#
_cell.length_a   1.000
_cell.length_b   1.000
_cell.length_c   1.000
_cell.angle_alpha   90.00
_cell.angle_beta   90.00
_cell.angle_gamma   90.00
#
_symmetry.space_group_name_H-M   'P 1'
#
loop_
_entity.id
_entity.type
_entity.pdbx_description
1 polymer ?
#
loop_
_entity_poly.entity_id
_entity_poly.type
_entity_poly.pdbx_seq_one_letter_code
_entity_poly.pdbx_strand_id
1 'polypeptide(L)'
;MPNCSPEPIWLPYAVATAGQIIQVYDPLAHKAAPMEKGQTEKFGKVDKRWGLFERPAVMVGGELKMEALDLRFDPIAKFYESPLQLKANGGMFLIDDFGRQQVRPQDLLNRWIVPLESGIDYLRMQTGQSLQVPFRQLIVFSTNLDPSQLVDAAFLRRIQIKVEVGSPDEKLFYQIFARVCQAYNLAFDRESFLHLLRKWYAEPKRTLQAVHPRDILRTAISICDYEGVPPKLSPELIDEACRSYFVD
;
A
#
# COMPACT_ATOMS: atom_id res chain seq x y z
N MET A 1 7.05 1.86 0.88
CA MET A 1 6.03 1.24 0.00
C MET A 1 6.69 0.12 -0.79
N PRO A 2 6.00 -1.00 -1.05
CA PRO A 2 6.55 -2.06 -1.91
C PRO A 2 6.78 -1.47 -3.31
N ASN A 3 8.03 -1.43 -3.76
CA ASN A 3 8.36 -0.91 -5.08
C ASN A 3 8.16 -2.06 -6.09
N CYS A 4 7.15 -1.97 -6.95
CA CYS A 4 6.72 -3.10 -7.80
C CYS A 4 7.65 -3.37 -9.01
N SER A 5 8.61 -2.49 -9.30
CA SER A 5 9.77 -2.70 -10.16
C SER A 5 10.64 -1.45 -10.05
N PRO A 6 11.99 -1.56 -10.05
CA PRO A 6 12.88 -0.42 -9.89
C PRO A 6 12.92 0.49 -11.12
N GLU A 7 12.43 0.04 -12.27
CA GLU A 7 12.55 0.80 -13.51
C GLU A 7 11.49 1.90 -13.61
N PRO A 8 11.89 3.16 -13.86
CA PRO A 8 10.98 4.29 -14.00
C PRO A 8 10.12 4.17 -15.26
N ILE A 9 9.02 4.90 -15.29
CA ILE A 9 8.03 4.89 -16.37
C ILE A 9 7.76 6.31 -16.87
N TRP A 10 7.56 6.44 -18.19
CA TRP A 10 7.08 7.66 -18.81
C TRP A 10 5.56 7.73 -18.73
N LEU A 11 5.04 8.80 -18.15
CA LEU A 11 3.61 9.08 -18.08
C LEU A 11 3.32 10.49 -18.60
N PRO A 12 2.21 10.70 -19.30
CA PRO A 12 1.82 12.04 -19.73
C PRO A 12 1.34 12.84 -18.51
N TYR A 13 1.61 14.15 -18.49
CA TYR A 13 1.05 15.03 -17.45
C TYR A 13 -0.48 15.11 -17.53
N ALA A 14 -1.02 15.08 -18.75
CA ALA A 14 -2.43 15.10 -19.03
C ALA A 14 -2.73 14.44 -20.39
N VAL A 15 -3.97 13.98 -20.57
CA VAL A 15 -4.50 13.46 -21.83
C VAL A 15 -5.58 14.41 -22.32
N ALA A 16 -5.51 14.80 -23.59
CA ALA A 16 -6.53 15.61 -24.24
C ALA A 16 -7.42 14.73 -25.11
N THR A 17 -8.73 14.80 -24.90
CA THR A 17 -9.72 14.03 -25.67
C THR A 17 -11.01 14.84 -25.79
N ALA A 18 -11.57 14.89 -27.00
CA ALA A 18 -12.80 15.61 -27.32
C ALA A 18 -12.87 17.05 -26.78
N GLY A 19 -11.75 17.77 -26.83
CA GLY A 19 -11.64 19.16 -26.36
C GLY A 19 -11.57 19.32 -24.83
N GLN A 20 -11.54 18.22 -24.07
CA GLN A 20 -11.37 18.20 -22.62
C GLN A 20 -9.96 17.76 -22.25
N ILE A 21 -9.45 18.31 -21.15
CA ILE A 21 -8.16 17.94 -20.57
C ILE A 21 -8.41 17.05 -19.36
N ILE A 22 -7.78 15.88 -19.33
CA ILE A 22 -7.78 14.98 -18.18
C ILE A 22 -6.39 14.99 -17.59
N GLN A 23 -6.24 15.57 -16.40
CA GLN A 23 -4.99 15.58 -15.67
C GLN A 23 -4.71 14.16 -15.15
N VAL A 24 -3.54 13.61 -15.49
CA VAL A 24 -3.06 12.31 -15.01
C VAL A 24 -2.03 12.50 -13.89
N TYR A 25 -1.18 13.52 -14.03
CA TYR A 25 -0.16 13.82 -13.04
C TYR A 25 -0.77 14.26 -11.71
N ASP A 26 -0.26 13.65 -10.65
CA ASP A 26 -0.59 13.93 -9.26
C ASP A 26 0.73 13.94 -8.47
N PRO A 27 1.09 15.03 -7.79
CA PRO A 27 2.34 15.15 -7.05
C PRO A 27 2.46 14.16 -5.88
N LEU A 28 1.33 13.64 -5.35
CA LEU A 28 1.33 12.65 -4.28
C LEU A 28 1.64 11.24 -4.82
N ALA A 29 1.18 10.93 -6.03
CA ALA A 29 1.35 9.61 -6.64
C ALA A 29 2.60 9.50 -7.54
N HIS A 30 3.03 10.61 -8.15
CA HIS A 30 4.07 10.63 -9.19
C HIS A 30 5.33 11.33 -8.71
N LYS A 31 6.32 10.54 -8.29
CA LYS A 31 7.66 11.02 -7.92
C LYS A 31 8.56 11.06 -9.14
N ALA A 32 9.12 12.22 -9.45
CA ALA A 32 10.00 12.38 -10.61
C ALA A 32 11.27 11.53 -10.42
N ALA A 33 11.59 10.71 -11.42
CA ALA A 33 12.82 9.93 -11.42
C ALA A 33 13.96 10.72 -12.10
N PRO A 34 15.22 10.54 -11.65
CA PRO A 34 16.36 11.18 -12.27
C PRO A 34 16.51 10.69 -13.71
N MET A 35 16.73 11.62 -14.64
CA MET A 35 16.99 11.32 -16.04
C MET A 35 18.50 11.18 -16.24
N GLU A 36 18.97 10.03 -16.70
CA GLU A 36 20.39 9.86 -17.04
C GLU A 36 20.76 10.77 -18.21
N LYS A 37 21.66 11.73 -17.94
CA LYS A 37 22.22 12.62 -18.97
C LYS A 37 23.13 11.79 -19.89
N GLY A 38 22.58 11.32 -21.01
CA GLY A 38 23.36 10.66 -22.06
C GLY A 38 22.57 9.74 -22.99
N GLN A 39 21.48 9.13 -22.52
CA GLN A 39 20.68 8.23 -23.38
C GLN A 39 19.74 8.99 -24.33
N THR A 40 19.18 10.11 -23.88
CA THR A 40 18.19 10.92 -24.62
C THR A 40 18.84 11.80 -25.70
N GLU A 41 20.12 12.14 -25.59
CA GLU A 41 20.82 12.96 -26.61
C GLU A 41 20.93 12.25 -27.96
N LYS A 42 20.88 10.92 -28.00
CA LYS A 42 20.91 10.12 -29.24
C LYS A 42 19.60 10.13 -30.04
N PHE A 43 18.47 10.48 -29.40
CA PHE A 43 17.12 10.43 -30.02
C PHE A 43 16.40 11.78 -30.07
N GLY A 44 17.00 12.86 -29.54
CA GLY A 44 16.46 14.23 -29.59
C GLY A 44 15.96 14.76 -28.24
N LYS A 45 15.31 15.93 -28.24
CA LYS A 45 14.74 16.53 -27.02
C LYS A 45 13.52 15.73 -26.55
N VAL A 46 13.48 15.39 -25.27
CA VAL A 46 12.32 14.77 -24.61
C VAL A 46 11.09 15.67 -24.76
N ASP A 47 9.94 15.06 -25.08
CA ASP A 47 8.66 15.74 -25.12
C ASP A 47 8.26 16.19 -23.70
N LYS A 48 8.13 17.50 -23.49
CA LYS A 48 7.79 18.11 -22.20
C LYS A 48 6.38 17.77 -21.70
N ARG A 49 5.53 17.19 -22.54
CA ARG A 49 4.20 16.69 -22.14
C ARG A 49 4.27 15.38 -21.35
N TRP A 50 5.43 14.74 -21.34
CA TRP A 50 5.71 13.51 -20.61
C TRP A 50 6.71 13.75 -19.49
N GLY A 51 6.47 13.12 -18.34
CA GLY A 51 7.40 13.08 -17.23
C GLY A 51 7.91 11.66 -17.00
N LEU A 52 9.17 11.54 -16.59
CA LEU A 52 9.75 10.28 -16.12
C LEU A 52 9.52 10.18 -14.61
N PHE A 53 8.83 9.14 -14.19
CA PHE A 53 8.45 8.94 -12.80
C PHE A 53 8.90 7.57 -12.30
N GLU A 54 9.14 7.45 -11.00
CA GLU A 54 9.09 6.15 -10.34
C GLU A 54 7.73 5.51 -10.62
N ARG A 55 7.66 4.16 -10.68
CA ARG A 55 6.38 3.49 -10.93
C ARG A 55 5.37 3.90 -9.85
N PRO A 56 4.21 4.45 -10.25
CA PRO A 56 3.28 5.03 -9.30
C PRO A 56 2.73 3.95 -8.37
N ALA A 57 2.68 4.24 -7.08
CA ALA A 57 2.09 3.37 -6.08
C ALA A 57 0.99 4.14 -5.35
N VAL A 58 -0.27 3.83 -5.68
CA VAL A 58 -1.44 4.43 -5.04
C VAL A 58 -1.98 3.43 -4.01
N MET A 59 -2.22 3.91 -2.79
CA MET A 59 -2.77 3.11 -1.70
C MET A 59 -4.03 3.79 -1.18
N VAL A 60 -5.07 2.99 -0.93
CA VAL A 60 -6.36 3.44 -0.36
C VAL A 60 -6.85 2.47 0.69
N GLY A 61 -7.50 2.98 1.73
CA GLY A 61 -8.08 2.18 2.82
C GLY A 61 -9.61 2.15 2.79
N GLY A 62 -10.22 2.18 3.99
CA GLY A 62 -11.67 2.16 4.19
C GLY A 62 -12.42 3.38 3.66
N GLU A 63 -11.72 4.47 3.36
CA GLU A 63 -12.23 5.71 2.80
C GLU A 63 -12.50 5.67 1.29
N LEU A 64 -12.14 4.57 0.61
CA LEU A 64 -12.36 4.40 -0.82
C LEU A 64 -13.87 4.46 -1.14
N LYS A 65 -14.23 5.34 -2.08
CA LYS A 65 -15.57 5.46 -2.64
C LYS A 65 -15.58 5.21 -4.14
N MET A 66 -16.74 4.87 -4.71
CA MET A 66 -16.87 4.59 -6.14
C MET A 66 -16.53 5.80 -7.00
N GLU A 67 -16.83 7.01 -6.53
CA GLU A 67 -16.56 8.24 -7.28
C GLU A 67 -15.05 8.50 -7.46
N ALA A 68 -14.19 7.92 -6.61
CA ALA A 68 -12.74 8.00 -6.77
C ALA A 68 -12.22 7.17 -7.96
N LEU A 69 -13.07 6.29 -8.51
CA LEU A 69 -12.79 5.45 -9.67
C LEU A 69 -13.34 6.04 -10.99
N ASP A 70 -13.99 7.20 -10.91
CA ASP A 70 -14.55 7.91 -12.05
C ASP A 70 -13.87 9.26 -12.28
N LEU A 71 -14.04 9.81 -13.48
CA LEU A 71 -13.50 11.14 -13.82
C LEU A 71 -14.27 12.23 -13.07
N ARG A 72 -13.54 13.10 -12.36
CA ARG A 72 -14.13 14.23 -11.64
C ARG A 72 -13.88 15.53 -12.39
N PHE A 73 -14.93 16.20 -12.84
CA PHE A 73 -14.81 17.49 -13.50
C PHE A 73 -14.67 18.64 -12.50
N ASP A 74 -13.67 19.49 -12.66
CA ASP A 74 -13.57 20.77 -11.97
C ASP A 74 -14.26 21.87 -12.81
N PRO A 75 -15.39 22.44 -12.34
CA PRO A 75 -16.13 23.44 -13.10
C PRO A 75 -15.46 24.82 -13.12
N ILE A 76 -14.49 25.09 -12.25
CA ILE A 76 -13.76 26.37 -12.17
C ILE A 76 -12.55 26.30 -13.09
N ALA A 77 -11.70 25.29 -12.92
CA ALA A 77 -10.47 25.12 -13.69
C ALA A 77 -10.69 24.48 -15.07
N LYS A 78 -11.90 23.94 -15.33
CA LYS A 78 -12.35 23.37 -16.62
C LYS A 78 -11.50 22.19 -17.10
N PHE A 79 -11.05 21.34 -16.17
CA PHE A 79 -10.38 20.08 -16.51
C PHE A 79 -10.96 18.92 -15.68
N TYR A 80 -10.70 17.71 -16.13
CA TYR A 80 -11.03 16.49 -15.40
C TYR A 80 -9.84 16.00 -14.59
N GLU A 81 -10.06 15.68 -13.33
CA GLU A 81 -9.13 14.91 -12.54
C GLU A 81 -9.27 13.42 -12.87
N SER A 82 -8.15 12.76 -13.15
CA SER A 82 -8.11 11.32 -13.39
C SER A 82 -8.48 10.52 -12.13
N PRO A 83 -9.14 9.37 -12.29
CA PRO A 83 -9.41 8.46 -11.17
C PRO A 83 -8.13 7.77 -10.67
N LEU A 84 -8.21 7.17 -9.48
CA LEU A 84 -7.05 6.59 -8.79
C LEU A 84 -6.35 5.49 -9.58
N GLN A 85 -7.10 4.63 -10.27
CA GLN A 85 -6.52 3.56 -11.09
C GLN A 85 -5.72 4.10 -12.28
N LEU A 86 -6.12 5.25 -12.84
CA LEU A 86 -5.39 5.88 -13.94
C LEU A 86 -4.10 6.55 -13.43
N LYS A 87 -4.12 7.13 -12.22
CA LYS A 87 -2.91 7.63 -11.54
C LYS A 87 -1.94 6.50 -11.18
N ALA A 88 -2.45 5.31 -10.87
CA ALA A 88 -1.65 4.13 -10.55
C ALA A 88 -1.15 3.36 -11.80
N ASN A 89 -1.51 3.81 -13.00
CA ASN A 89 -1.28 3.05 -14.23
C ASN A 89 0.22 2.79 -14.47
N GLY A 90 0.55 1.57 -14.88
CA GLY A 90 1.95 1.14 -15.03
C GLY A 90 2.69 0.90 -13.72
N GLY A 91 2.02 1.02 -12.57
CA GLY A 91 2.59 0.74 -11.26
C GLY A 91 1.69 -0.19 -10.45
N MET A 92 1.39 0.20 -9.21
CA MET A 92 0.61 -0.60 -8.26
C MET A 92 -0.56 0.20 -7.69
N PHE A 93 -1.71 -0.45 -7.57
CA PHE A 93 -2.88 0.07 -6.87
C PHE A 93 -3.24 -0.88 -5.72
N LEU A 94 -2.97 -0.46 -4.49
CA LEU A 94 -3.20 -1.24 -3.28
C LEU A 94 -4.46 -0.76 -2.57
N ILE A 95 -5.36 -1.70 -2.29
CA ILE A 95 -6.59 -1.47 -1.53
C ILE A 95 -6.46 -2.23 -0.23
N ASP A 96 -6.29 -1.50 0.85
CA ASP A 96 -6.17 -2.02 2.21
C ASP A 96 -7.54 -2.15 2.89
N ASP A 97 -7.63 -3.03 3.87
CA ASP A 97 -8.87 -3.37 4.59
C ASP A 97 -10.05 -3.67 3.65
N PHE A 98 -9.80 -4.37 2.54
CA PHE A 98 -10.81 -4.74 1.55
C PHE A 98 -11.97 -5.53 2.19
N GLY A 99 -13.20 -5.05 2.02
CA GLY A 99 -14.37 -5.54 2.74
C GLY A 99 -14.88 -4.64 3.86
N ARG A 100 -14.08 -3.67 4.30
CA ARG A 100 -14.46 -2.71 5.36
C ARG A 100 -14.76 -1.31 4.82
N GLN A 101 -14.78 -1.15 3.50
CA GLN A 101 -15.16 0.10 2.84
C GLN A 101 -16.66 0.38 2.97
N GLN A 102 -17.05 1.65 2.78
CA GLN A 102 -18.47 2.02 2.60
C GLN A 102 -19.09 1.38 1.34
N VAL A 103 -18.26 1.17 0.31
CA VAL A 103 -18.66 0.53 -0.95
C VAL A 103 -18.58 -0.98 -0.79
N ARG A 104 -19.55 -1.70 -1.38
CA ARG A 104 -19.53 -3.16 -1.35
C ARG A 104 -18.36 -3.70 -2.19
N PRO A 105 -17.61 -4.71 -1.71
CA PRO A 105 -16.51 -5.35 -2.46
C PRO A 105 -16.91 -5.81 -3.86
N GLN A 106 -18.14 -6.31 -4.01
CA GLN A 106 -18.69 -6.74 -5.29
C GLN A 106 -18.76 -5.60 -6.31
N ASP A 107 -19.11 -4.38 -5.89
CA ASP A 107 -19.23 -3.23 -6.80
C ASP A 107 -17.85 -2.80 -7.32
N LEU A 108 -16.84 -2.78 -6.44
CA LEU A 108 -15.45 -2.52 -6.80
C LEU A 108 -14.92 -3.56 -7.80
N LEU A 109 -15.17 -4.84 -7.52
CA LEU A 109 -14.74 -5.91 -8.42
C LEU A 109 -15.47 -5.86 -9.75
N ASN A 110 -16.79 -5.65 -9.75
CA ASN A 110 -17.61 -5.46 -10.96
C ASN A 110 -17.04 -4.37 -11.86
N ARG A 111 -16.62 -3.24 -11.27
CA ARG A 111 -16.02 -2.12 -11.99
C ARG A 111 -14.71 -2.48 -12.70
N TRP A 112 -13.97 -3.45 -12.18
CA TRP A 112 -12.67 -3.86 -12.73
C TRP A 112 -12.68 -5.19 -13.48
N ILE A 113 -13.79 -5.93 -13.54
CA ILE A 113 -13.86 -7.18 -14.34
C ILE A 113 -13.35 -6.93 -15.76
N VAL A 114 -13.96 -5.95 -16.45
CA VAL A 114 -13.66 -5.69 -17.86
C VAL A 114 -12.24 -5.12 -18.03
N PRO A 115 -11.78 -4.14 -17.23
CA PRO A 115 -10.40 -3.67 -17.29
C PRO A 115 -9.34 -4.74 -17.00
N LEU A 116 -9.59 -5.64 -16.04
CA LEU A 116 -8.67 -6.74 -15.72
C LEU A 116 -8.60 -7.79 -16.82
N GLU A 117 -9.72 -8.06 -17.51
CA GLU A 117 -9.79 -9.02 -18.62
C GLU A 117 -9.23 -8.46 -19.93
N SER A 118 -9.52 -7.19 -20.24
CA SER A 118 -9.15 -6.56 -21.53
C SER A 118 -7.84 -5.76 -21.50
N GLY A 119 -7.37 -5.35 -20.31
CA GLY A 119 -6.27 -4.40 -20.16
C GLY A 119 -6.63 -2.96 -20.56
N ILE A 120 -7.93 -2.65 -20.70
CA ILE A 120 -8.44 -1.33 -21.08
C ILE A 120 -9.53 -0.90 -20.10
N ASP A 121 -9.39 0.31 -19.54
CA ASP A 121 -10.42 0.95 -18.73
C ASP A 121 -11.21 1.97 -19.55
N TYR A 122 -12.51 2.00 -19.32
CA TYR A 122 -13.46 2.87 -20.00
C TYR A 122 -13.94 3.92 -19.02
N LEU A 123 -13.49 5.16 -19.23
CA LEU A 123 -13.85 6.29 -18.38
C LEU A 123 -14.89 7.16 -19.09
N ARG A 124 -15.99 7.46 -18.41
CA ARG A 124 -17.07 8.28 -18.97
C ARG A 124 -16.96 9.72 -18.49
N MET A 125 -17.03 10.67 -19.42
CA MET A 125 -17.09 12.10 -19.12
C MET A 125 -18.53 12.53 -18.86
N GLN A 126 -18.71 13.68 -18.21
CA GLN A 126 -20.04 14.28 -17.99
C GLN A 126 -20.75 14.63 -19.31
N THR A 127 -19.98 14.86 -20.39
CA THR A 127 -20.50 15.06 -21.75
C THR A 127 -21.12 13.79 -22.35
N GLY A 128 -20.99 12.64 -21.68
CA GLY A 128 -21.48 11.34 -22.14
C GLY A 128 -20.48 10.56 -23.01
N GLN A 129 -19.38 11.21 -23.43
CA GLN A 129 -18.31 10.57 -24.20
C GLN A 129 -17.48 9.62 -23.34
N SER A 130 -16.96 8.56 -23.96
CA SER A 130 -16.11 7.56 -23.30
C SER A 130 -14.68 7.67 -23.79
N LEU A 131 -13.74 7.64 -22.85
CA LEU A 131 -12.31 7.53 -23.09
C LEU A 131 -11.85 6.11 -22.77
N GLN A 132 -11.06 5.53 -23.66
CA GLN A 132 -10.34 4.29 -23.41
C GLN A 132 -8.93 4.63 -22.93
N VAL A 133 -8.54 4.08 -21.78
CA VAL A 133 -7.18 4.21 -21.25
C VAL A 133 -6.58 2.83 -20.98
N PRO A 134 -5.26 2.65 -21.15
CA PRO A 134 -4.61 1.39 -20.77
C PRO A 134 -4.80 1.14 -19.27
N PHE A 135 -5.06 -0.12 -18.90
CA PHE A 135 -5.16 -0.58 -17.52
C PHE A 135 -4.02 -1.56 -17.24
N ARG A 136 -2.84 -1.01 -16.92
CA ARG A 136 -1.56 -1.74 -16.83
C ARG A 136 -0.92 -1.66 -15.46
N GLN A 137 -1.72 -1.59 -14.41
CA GLN A 137 -1.28 -1.61 -13.01
C GLN A 137 -1.50 -2.97 -12.36
N LEU A 138 -0.68 -3.28 -11.35
CA LEU A 138 -0.93 -4.40 -10.45
C LEU A 138 -1.93 -3.96 -9.38
N ILE A 139 -3.11 -4.58 -9.34
CA ILE A 139 -4.07 -4.38 -8.24
C ILE A 139 -3.76 -5.39 -7.13
N VAL A 140 -3.65 -4.89 -5.91
CA VAL A 140 -3.43 -5.68 -4.71
C VAL A 140 -4.56 -5.40 -3.73
N PHE A 141 -5.20 -6.46 -3.25
CA PHE A 141 -6.20 -6.38 -2.17
C PHE A 141 -5.58 -6.95 -0.90
N SER A 142 -5.66 -6.18 0.19
CA SER A 142 -5.30 -6.61 1.54
C SER A 142 -6.57 -6.66 2.39
N THR A 143 -6.75 -7.71 3.17
CA THR A 143 -7.95 -7.89 4.01
C THR A 143 -7.66 -8.83 5.17
N ASN A 144 -8.29 -8.55 6.30
CA ASN A 144 -8.32 -9.42 7.46
C ASN A 144 -9.60 -10.30 7.49
N LEU A 145 -10.46 -10.21 6.48
CA LEU A 145 -11.69 -10.99 6.37
C LEU A 145 -11.46 -12.22 5.51
N ASP A 146 -12.20 -13.31 5.81
CA ASP A 146 -12.16 -14.49 4.98
C ASP A 146 -12.62 -14.17 3.54
N PRO A 147 -11.90 -14.62 2.51
CA PRO A 147 -12.26 -14.34 1.11
C PRO A 147 -13.70 -14.74 0.74
N SER A 148 -14.24 -15.79 1.39
CA SER A 148 -15.61 -16.26 1.19
C SER A 148 -16.69 -15.29 1.70
N GLN A 149 -16.33 -14.39 2.63
CA GLN A 149 -17.24 -13.37 3.15
C GLN A 149 -17.27 -12.12 2.25
N LEU A 150 -16.25 -11.93 1.41
CA LEU A 150 -16.11 -10.75 0.57
C LEU A 150 -16.88 -10.88 -0.74
N VAL A 151 -16.74 -12.03 -1.41
CA VAL A 151 -17.32 -12.30 -2.73
C VAL A 151 -17.59 -13.78 -2.95
N ASP A 152 -18.40 -14.07 -3.97
CA ASP A 152 -18.70 -15.44 -4.37
C ASP A 152 -17.48 -16.19 -4.96
N ALA A 153 -17.63 -17.50 -5.12
CA ALA A 153 -16.60 -18.35 -5.68
C ALA A 153 -16.26 -18.01 -7.15
N ALA A 154 -17.17 -17.41 -7.93
CA ALA A 154 -16.93 -17.05 -9.31
C ALA A 154 -15.95 -15.87 -9.41
N PHE A 155 -16.10 -14.87 -8.53
CA PHE A 155 -15.17 -13.75 -8.40
C PHE A 155 -13.81 -14.18 -7.87
N LEU A 156 -13.76 -15.05 -6.86
CA LEU A 156 -12.50 -15.56 -6.33
C LEU A 156 -11.67 -16.30 -7.40
N ARG A 157 -12.29 -16.86 -8.45
CA ARG A 157 -11.56 -17.47 -9.58
C ARG A 157 -10.86 -16.44 -10.47
N ARG A 158 -11.33 -15.18 -10.49
CA ARG A 158 -10.69 -14.08 -11.24
C ARG A 158 -9.49 -13.50 -10.51
N ILE A 159 -9.42 -13.65 -9.19
CA ILE A 159 -8.24 -13.30 -8.38
C ILE A 159 -7.33 -14.52 -8.30
N GLN A 160 -6.38 -14.59 -9.23
CA GLN A 160 -5.52 -15.77 -9.41
C GLN A 160 -4.56 -15.99 -8.23
N ILE A 161 -3.89 -14.91 -7.78
CA ILE A 161 -2.88 -14.98 -6.72
C ILE A 161 -3.55 -14.66 -5.39
N LYS A 162 -3.49 -15.61 -4.47
CA LYS A 162 -3.92 -15.44 -3.07
C LYS A 162 -2.72 -15.78 -2.20
N VAL A 163 -2.28 -14.82 -1.40
CA VAL A 163 -1.15 -15.01 -0.48
C VAL A 163 -1.71 -14.88 0.92
N GLU A 164 -1.65 -15.96 1.68
CA GLU A 164 -1.98 -15.94 3.10
C GLU A 164 -0.74 -15.51 3.89
N VAL A 165 -0.89 -14.50 4.73
CA VAL A 165 0.14 -14.07 5.67
C VAL A 165 -0.24 -14.56 7.06
N GLY A 166 0.28 -15.73 7.41
CA GLY A 166 0.03 -16.36 8.71
C GLY A 166 0.84 -15.76 9.85
N SER A 167 0.57 -16.26 11.06
CA SER A 167 1.37 -15.98 12.24
C SER A 167 2.82 -16.47 12.05
N PRO A 168 3.85 -15.68 12.39
CA PRO A 168 5.23 -16.11 12.29
C PRO A 168 5.55 -17.28 13.25
N ASP A 169 6.44 -18.16 12.83
CA ASP A 169 7.09 -19.12 13.73
C ASP A 169 8.14 -18.41 14.61
N GLU A 170 8.67 -19.09 15.63
CA GLU A 170 9.65 -18.49 16.56
C GLU A 170 10.90 -17.95 15.83
N LYS A 171 11.33 -18.63 14.75
CA LYS A 171 12.50 -18.24 13.97
C LYS A 171 12.25 -16.95 13.20
N LEU A 172 11.10 -16.84 12.52
CA LEU A 172 10.69 -15.65 11.81
C LEU A 172 10.41 -14.51 12.79
N PHE A 173 9.78 -14.81 13.93
CA PHE A 173 9.54 -13.83 15.00
C PHE A 173 10.85 -13.24 15.53
N TYR A 174 11.88 -14.08 15.76
CA TYR A 174 13.22 -13.62 16.12
C TYR A 174 13.82 -12.70 15.04
N GLN A 175 13.71 -13.07 13.76
CA GLN A 175 14.23 -12.25 12.66
C GLN A 175 13.51 -10.90 12.56
N ILE A 176 12.18 -10.89 12.73
CA ILE A 176 11.39 -9.66 12.76
C ILE A 176 11.84 -8.79 13.93
N PHE A 177 11.93 -9.36 15.14
CA PHE A 177 12.33 -8.63 16.34
C PHE A 177 13.72 -8.00 16.18
N ALA A 178 14.71 -8.76 15.70
CA ALA A 178 16.06 -8.26 15.46
C ALA A 178 16.09 -7.12 14.43
N ARG A 179 15.32 -7.23 13.33
CA ARG A 179 15.20 -6.15 12.32
C ARG A 179 14.56 -4.90 12.90
N VAL A 180 13.54 -5.06 13.74
CA VAL A 180 12.87 -3.92 14.38
C VAL A 180 13.80 -3.24 15.39
N CYS A 181 14.59 -4.00 16.16
CA CYS A 181 15.62 -3.41 17.03
C CYS A 181 16.61 -2.56 16.22
N GLN A 182 17.09 -3.08 15.09
CA GLN A 182 17.97 -2.32 14.19
C GLN A 182 17.32 -1.05 13.66
N ALA A 183 16.05 -1.11 13.26
CA ALA A 183 15.31 0.05 12.76
C ALA A 183 15.15 1.17 13.81
N TYR A 184 15.07 0.81 15.09
CA TYR A 184 15.00 1.76 16.21
C TYR A 184 16.35 2.07 16.87
N ASN A 185 17.48 1.61 16.28
CA ASN A 185 18.83 1.73 16.89
C ASN A 185 18.93 1.15 18.31
N LEU A 186 18.15 0.12 18.62
CA LEU A 186 18.18 -0.62 19.88
C LEU A 186 19.18 -1.78 19.77
N ALA A 187 20.05 -1.92 20.78
CA ALA A 187 20.91 -3.10 20.90
C ALA A 187 20.05 -4.33 21.18
N PHE A 188 20.10 -5.31 20.28
CA PHE A 188 19.39 -6.58 20.48
C PHE A 188 19.97 -7.32 21.69
N ASP A 189 19.12 -7.62 22.67
CA ASP A 189 19.46 -8.45 23.81
C ASP A 189 18.75 -9.81 23.76
N ARG A 190 19.54 -10.88 23.79
CA ARG A 190 19.03 -12.25 23.66
C ARG A 190 18.26 -12.69 24.91
N GLU A 191 18.68 -12.22 26.08
CA GLU A 191 18.04 -12.58 27.35
C GLU A 191 16.62 -12.01 27.43
N SER A 192 16.48 -10.72 27.13
CA SER A 192 15.19 -10.03 27.05
C SER A 192 14.23 -10.67 26.03
N PHE A 193 14.75 -11.09 24.87
CA PHE A 193 13.93 -11.78 23.86
C PHE A 193 13.46 -13.17 24.31
N LEU A 194 14.33 -13.95 24.94
CA LEU A 194 13.94 -15.26 25.48
C LEU A 194 12.96 -15.14 26.65
N HIS A 195 13.12 -14.10 27.48
CA HIS A 195 12.18 -13.75 28.54
C HIS A 195 10.80 -13.41 27.98
N LEU A 196 10.75 -12.57 26.94
CA LEU A 196 9.52 -12.24 26.21
C LEU A 196 8.79 -13.52 25.74
N LEU A 197 9.50 -14.41 25.05
CA LEU A 197 8.89 -15.65 24.53
C LEU A 197 8.38 -16.56 25.62
N ARG A 198 9.14 -16.77 26.70
CA ARG A 198 8.73 -17.68 27.78
C ARG A 198 7.54 -17.14 28.54
N LYS A 199 7.67 -15.93 29.08
CA LYS A 199 6.70 -15.36 30.01
C LYS A 199 5.43 -14.85 29.32
N TRP A 200 5.56 -14.20 28.17
CA TRP A 200 4.44 -13.52 27.54
C TRP A 200 3.82 -14.27 26.35
N TYR A 201 4.45 -15.35 25.90
CA TYR A 201 3.89 -16.21 24.84
C TYR A 201 3.68 -17.66 25.28
N ALA A 202 4.70 -18.32 25.83
CA ALA A 202 4.59 -19.75 26.18
C ALA A 202 3.67 -20.00 27.37
N GLU A 203 3.81 -19.24 28.46
CA GLU A 203 2.95 -19.35 29.65
C GLU A 203 1.46 -19.07 29.35
N PRO A 204 1.09 -17.93 28.73
CA PRO A 204 -0.30 -17.65 28.39
C PRO A 204 -0.77 -18.32 27.08
N LYS A 205 0.09 -19.10 26.41
CA LYS A 205 -0.17 -19.73 25.10
C LYS A 205 -0.68 -18.75 24.04
N ARG A 206 -0.08 -17.57 23.97
CA ARG A 206 -0.45 -16.53 22.98
C ARG A 206 0.12 -16.85 21.61
N THR A 207 -0.63 -16.48 20.57
CA THR A 207 -0.16 -16.57 19.19
C THR A 207 0.88 -15.49 18.90
N LEU A 208 1.96 -15.88 18.22
CA LEU A 208 2.95 -14.93 17.74
C LEU A 208 2.35 -14.13 16.59
N GLN A 209 2.32 -12.80 16.69
CA GLN A 209 1.88 -11.95 15.60
C GLN A 209 3.05 -11.10 15.09
N ALA A 210 3.16 -10.93 13.78
CA ALA A 210 4.24 -10.17 13.16
C ALA A 210 4.26 -8.69 13.60
N VAL A 211 3.13 -8.18 14.10
CA VAL A 211 3.00 -6.80 14.60
C VAL A 211 3.60 -6.62 16.00
N HIS A 212 3.57 -7.65 16.84
CA HIS A 212 3.94 -7.53 18.25
C HIS A 212 5.38 -7.03 18.49
N PRO A 213 6.43 -7.48 17.77
CA PRO A 213 7.78 -6.95 17.98
C PRO A 213 7.85 -5.43 17.81
N ARG A 214 7.17 -4.89 16.81
CA ARG A 214 7.13 -3.46 16.55
C ARG A 214 6.43 -2.70 17.67
N ASP A 215 5.27 -3.18 18.08
CA ASP A 215 4.44 -2.47 19.04
C ASP A 215 5.05 -2.56 20.45
N ILE A 216 5.55 -3.73 20.87
CA ILE A 216 6.22 -3.91 22.17
C ILE A 216 7.47 -3.03 22.26
N LEU A 217 8.32 -3.03 21.22
CA LEU A 217 9.53 -2.21 21.21
C LEU A 217 9.21 -0.71 21.18
N ARG A 218 8.16 -0.30 20.47
CA ARG A 218 7.70 1.09 20.46
C ARG A 218 7.19 1.53 21.84
N THR A 219 6.46 0.67 22.55
CA THR A 219 6.03 0.93 23.93
C THR A 219 7.23 1.02 24.86
N ALA A 220 8.20 0.10 24.75
CA ALA A 220 9.43 0.13 25.54
C ALA A 220 10.24 1.42 25.33
N ILE A 221 10.37 1.91 24.10
CA ILE A 221 11.02 3.19 23.79
C ILE A 221 10.24 4.35 24.44
N SER A 222 8.91 4.36 24.29
CA SER A 222 8.07 5.39 24.90
C SER A 222 8.22 5.47 26.43
N ILE A 223 8.39 4.33 27.10
CA ILE A 223 8.65 4.26 28.55
C ILE A 223 10.02 4.88 28.87
N CYS A 224 11.07 4.50 28.13
CA CYS A 224 12.41 5.05 28.33
C CYS A 224 12.46 6.57 28.11
N ASP A 225 11.77 7.05 27.06
CA ASP A 225 11.67 8.48 26.73
C ASP A 225 10.94 9.25 27.85
N TYR A 226 9.90 8.66 28.45
CA TYR A 226 9.18 9.25 29.57
C TYR A 226 10.05 9.35 30.83
N GLU A 227 10.87 8.33 31.10
CA GLU A 227 11.79 8.31 32.25
C GLU A 227 13.08 9.10 32.02
N GLY A 228 13.34 9.54 30.78
CA GLY A 228 14.55 10.26 30.40
C GLY A 228 15.81 9.39 30.39
N VAL A 229 15.66 8.06 30.24
CA VAL A 229 16.76 7.10 30.21
C VAL A 229 17.06 6.66 28.77
N PRO A 230 18.32 6.34 28.43
CA PRO A 230 18.64 5.84 27.11
C PRO A 230 17.97 4.47 26.87
N PRO A 231 17.34 4.25 25.70
CA PRO A 231 16.57 3.05 25.45
C PRO A 231 17.50 1.83 25.37
N LYS A 232 17.38 0.92 26.34
CA LYS A 232 18.15 -0.31 26.44
C LYS A 232 17.22 -1.46 26.78
N LEU A 233 17.27 -2.53 25.98
CA LEU A 233 16.47 -3.72 26.24
C LEU A 233 16.92 -4.41 27.53
N SER A 234 15.97 -4.63 28.42
CA SER A 234 16.10 -5.49 29.60
C SER A 234 14.80 -6.30 29.80
N PRO A 235 14.86 -7.44 30.52
CA PRO A 235 13.67 -8.23 30.85
C PRO A 235 12.58 -7.42 31.58
N GLU A 236 12.98 -6.48 32.44
CA GLU A 236 12.07 -5.62 33.20
C GLU A 236 11.32 -4.64 32.30
N LEU A 237 12.04 -4.00 31.37
CA LEU A 237 11.45 -3.09 30.40
C LEU A 237 10.46 -3.81 29.47
N ILE A 238 10.79 -5.04 29.07
CA ILE A 238 9.89 -5.89 28.30
C ILE A 238 8.63 -6.22 29.10
N ASP A 239 8.77 -6.56 30.39
CA ASP A 239 7.62 -6.82 31.25
C ASP A 239 6.69 -5.61 31.35
N GLU A 240 7.25 -4.42 31.50
CA GLU A 240 6.47 -3.18 31.58
C GLU A 240 5.76 -2.87 30.26
N ALA A 241 6.49 -2.95 29.14
CA ALA A 241 5.93 -2.74 27.82
C ALA A 241 4.82 -3.76 27.50
N CYS A 242 5.01 -5.02 27.86
CA CYS A 242 4.01 -6.07 27.65
C CYS A 242 2.79 -5.94 28.56
N ARG A 243 2.95 -5.52 29.83
CA ARG A 243 1.81 -5.19 30.71
C ARG A 243 0.96 -4.08 30.13
N SER A 244 1.60 -3.03 29.59
CA SER A 244 0.88 -1.91 28.98
C SER A 244 0.20 -2.31 27.66
N TYR A 245 0.84 -3.15 26.84
CA TYR A 245 0.33 -3.52 25.52
C TYR A 245 -0.75 -4.59 25.57
N PHE A 246 -0.55 -5.66 26.33
CA PHE A 246 -1.44 -6.83 26.30
C PHE A 246 -2.69 -6.68 27.16
N VAL A 247 -2.78 -5.64 28.00
CA VAL A 247 -3.94 -5.27 28.84
C VAL A 247 -4.78 -6.50 29.22
N ASP A 248 -4.20 -7.36 30.05
CA ASP A 248 -4.89 -8.49 30.71
C ASP A 248 -5.18 -8.14 32.17
#